data_AF-A0A815RLT3-F1
#
_entry.id   AF-A0A815RLT3-F1
#
_cell.length_a   1.000
_cell.length_b   1.000
_cell.length_c   1.000
_cell.angle_alpha   90.00
_cell.angle_beta   90.00
_cell.angle_gamma   90.00
#
_symmetry.space_group_name_H-M   'P 1'
#
loop_
_entity.id
_entity.type
_entity.pdbx_description
1 polymer ?
#
loop_
_entity_poly.entity_id
_entity_poly.type
_entity_poly.pdbx_seq_one_letter_code
_entity_poly.pdbx_strand_id
1 'polypeptide(L)'
;MYAIAIFLTYNLQFYVPFTLLWPRICRRILYKYSEKAKAKFEHVFRIGLIVITFAVAALIPNLGLVISLVGAVASTALSVIFPPICETITFWPNGLGRFKWQLILNIFIVLFGLYVFVAGTSLSLSNIIACIREGARCND
;
A
#
# COMPACT_ATOMS: atom_id res chain seq x y z
N MET A 1 -26.05 -7.16 9.05
CA MET A 1 -25.27 -6.21 9.88
C MET A 1 -23.95 -5.83 9.21
N TYR A 2 -23.10 -6.80 8.82
CA TYR A 2 -21.79 -6.53 8.20
C TYR A 2 -21.83 -5.70 6.90
N ALA A 3 -22.82 -5.90 6.03
CA ALA A 3 -22.95 -5.14 4.78
C ALA A 3 -23.08 -3.62 5.00
N ILE A 4 -23.88 -3.20 6.00
CA ILE A 4 -24.05 -1.79 6.35
C ILE A 4 -22.74 -1.22 6.90
N ALA A 5 -22.06 -1.97 7.76
CA ALA A 5 -20.76 -1.55 8.32
C ALA A 5 -19.69 -1.38 7.23
N ILE A 6 -19.61 -2.30 6.26
CA ILE A 6 -18.67 -2.21 5.13
C ILE A 6 -19.03 -1.03 4.22
N PHE A 7 -20.32 -0.82 3.94
CA PHE A 7 -20.78 0.30 3.11
C PHE A 7 -20.38 1.66 3.72
N LEU A 8 -20.58 1.85 5.03
CA LEU A 8 -20.17 3.08 5.71
C LEU A 8 -18.64 3.21 5.77
N THR A 9 -17.93 2.13 6.10
CA THR A 9 -16.47 2.15 6.32
C THR A 9 -15.71 2.38 5.01
N TYR A 10 -16.16 1.82 3.88
CA TYR A 10 -15.50 1.98 2.58
C TYR A 10 -15.41 3.46 2.16
N ASN A 11 -16.50 4.22 2.34
CA ASN A 11 -16.53 5.64 2.02
C ASN A 11 -15.52 6.45 2.85
N LEU A 12 -15.35 6.11 4.13
CA LEU A 12 -14.39 6.76 5.03
C LEU A 12 -12.94 6.40 4.69
N GLN A 13 -12.66 5.12 4.40
CA GLN A 13 -11.31 4.67 4.06
C GLN A 13 -10.79 5.32 2.77
N PHE A 14 -11.68 5.60 1.81
CA PHE A 14 -11.33 6.23 0.54
C PHE A 14 -11.01 7.73 0.65
N TYR A 15 -11.49 8.40 1.71
CA TYR A 15 -11.24 9.83 1.93
C TYR A 15 -9.74 10.15 2.13
N VAL A 16 -9.03 9.30 2.87
CA VAL A 16 -7.60 9.49 3.18
C VAL A 16 -6.72 9.49 1.92
N PRO A 17 -6.75 8.47 1.03
CA PRO A 17 -5.92 8.50 -0.18
C PRO A 17 -6.33 9.64 -1.13
N PHE A 18 -7.61 9.96 -1.24
CA PHE A 18 -8.07 11.08 -2.07
C PHE A 18 -7.49 12.42 -1.59
N THR A 19 -7.61 12.73 -0.31
CA THR A 19 -7.09 13.98 0.27
C THR A 19 -5.57 14.08 0.24
N LEU A 20 -4.85 12.95 0.27
CA LEU A 20 -3.39 12.93 0.14
C LEU A 20 -2.93 13.12 -1.32
N LEU A 21 -3.59 12.44 -2.26
CA LEU A 21 -3.20 12.42 -3.68
C LEU A 21 -3.63 13.68 -4.43
N TRP A 22 -4.81 14.23 -4.13
CA TRP A 22 -5.38 15.39 -4.82
C TRP A 22 -4.44 16.60 -4.89
N PRO A 23 -3.92 17.14 -3.77
CA PRO A 23 -3.02 18.31 -3.82
C PRO A 23 -1.69 18.00 -4.50
N ARG A 24 -1.18 16.76 -4.39
CA ARG A 24 0.05 16.32 -5.04
C ARG A 24 -0.11 16.32 -6.57
N ILE A 25 -1.23 15.79 -7.06
CA ILE A 25 -1.54 15.73 -8.49
C ILE A 25 -1.81 17.14 -9.04
N CYS A 26 -2.58 17.96 -8.31
CA CYS A 26 -2.85 19.34 -8.70
C CYS A 26 -1.56 20.16 -8.87
N ARG A 27 -0.60 20.03 -7.95
CA ARG A 27 0.70 20.73 -8.06
C ARG A 27 1.56 20.24 -9.21
N ARG A 28 1.52 18.93 -9.54
CA ARG A 28 2.41 18.32 -10.54
C ARG A 28 1.88 18.42 -11.97
N ILE A 29 0.58 18.24 -12.16
CA ILE A 29 -0.02 18.03 -13.50
C ILE A 29 -0.96 19.19 -13.87
N LEU A 30 -1.76 19.68 -12.92
CA LEU A 30 -2.81 20.67 -13.20
C LEU A 30 -2.43 22.12 -12.86
N TYR A 31 -1.19 22.41 -12.47
CA TYR A 31 -0.72 23.78 -12.26
C TYR A 31 -0.94 24.69 -13.49
N LYS A 32 -0.89 24.11 -14.69
CA LYS A 32 -1.05 24.81 -15.98
C LYS A 32 -2.49 24.84 -16.52
N TYR A 33 -3.45 24.20 -15.85
CA TYR A 33 -4.82 24.03 -16.36
C TYR A 33 -5.83 25.00 -15.70
N SER A 34 -6.85 25.40 -16.46
CA SER A 34 -7.95 26.26 -16.02
C SER A 34 -8.80 25.61 -14.91
N GLU A 35 -9.41 26.42 -14.04
CA GLU A 35 -10.25 25.99 -12.90
C GLU A 35 -11.36 24.98 -13.31
N LYS A 36 -11.95 25.16 -14.50
CA LYS A 36 -12.97 24.23 -15.03
C LYS A 36 -12.41 22.85 -15.36
N ALA A 37 -11.14 22.77 -15.79
CA ALA A 37 -10.47 21.50 -16.06
C ALA A 37 -10.05 20.81 -14.76
N LYS A 38 -9.72 21.58 -13.70
CA LYS A 38 -9.44 21.04 -12.36
C LYS A 38 -10.65 20.33 -11.77
N ALA A 39 -11.82 20.97 -11.81
CA ALA A 39 -13.06 20.34 -11.31
C ALA A 39 -13.40 19.03 -12.05
N LYS A 40 -13.25 18.99 -13.38
CA LYS A 40 -13.45 17.75 -14.15
C LYS A 40 -12.45 16.67 -13.76
N PHE A 41 -11.18 17.03 -13.60
CA PHE A 41 -10.14 16.07 -13.24
C PHE A 41 -10.34 15.51 -11.83
N GLU A 42 -10.93 16.29 -10.90
CA GLU A 42 -11.30 15.82 -9.56
C GLU A 42 -12.28 14.66 -9.61
N HIS A 43 -13.35 14.83 -10.39
CA HIS A 43 -14.36 13.78 -10.56
C HIS A 43 -13.78 12.54 -11.24
N VAL A 44 -12.97 12.72 -12.29
CA VAL A 44 -12.30 11.61 -12.99
C VAL A 44 -11.36 10.86 -12.05
N PHE A 45 -10.59 11.56 -11.22
CA PHE A 45 -9.66 10.94 -10.29
C PHE A 45 -10.39 10.13 -9.20
N ARG A 46 -11.48 10.67 -8.65
CA ARG A 46 -12.33 9.96 -7.69
C ARG A 46 -12.92 8.69 -8.29
N ILE A 47 -13.47 8.76 -9.50
CA ILE A 47 -14.03 7.59 -10.20
C ILE A 47 -12.92 6.59 -10.53
N GLY A 48 -11.78 7.06 -11.03
CA GLY A 48 -10.65 6.21 -11.42
C GLY A 48 -10.11 5.37 -10.26
N LEU A 49 -9.94 5.98 -9.09
CA LEU A 49 -9.52 5.27 -7.88
C LEU A 49 -10.53 4.16 -7.48
N ILE A 50 -11.84 4.41 -7.57
CA ILE A 50 -12.87 3.39 -7.30
C ILE A 50 -12.79 2.27 -8.34
N VAL A 51 -12.71 2.61 -9.62
CA VAL A 51 -12.62 1.63 -10.73
C VAL A 51 -11.40 0.73 -10.57
N ILE A 52 -10.24 1.27 -10.14
CA ILE A 52 -9.05 0.46 -9.86
C ILE A 52 -9.33 -0.56 -8.76
N THR A 53 -10.00 -0.15 -7.66
CA THR A 53 -10.33 -1.11 -6.58
C THR A 53 -11.28 -2.20 -7.03
N PHE A 54 -12.27 -1.87 -7.88
CA PHE A 54 -13.18 -2.86 -8.46
C PHE A 54 -12.48 -3.79 -9.46
N ALA A 55 -11.56 -3.25 -10.28
CA ALA A 55 -10.77 -4.05 -11.21
C ALA A 55 -9.90 -5.07 -10.47
N VAL A 56 -9.25 -4.65 -9.38
CA VAL A 56 -8.50 -5.56 -8.50
C VAL A 56 -9.44 -6.61 -7.92
N ALA A 57 -10.61 -6.23 -7.40
CA ALA A 57 -11.59 -7.18 -6.86
C ALA A 57 -12.07 -8.21 -7.90
N ALA A 58 -12.27 -7.81 -9.16
CA ALA A 58 -12.69 -8.70 -10.23
C ALA A 58 -11.62 -9.73 -10.64
N LEU A 59 -10.34 -9.42 -10.44
CA LEU A 59 -9.24 -10.35 -10.74
C LEU A 59 -8.99 -11.38 -9.64
N ILE A 60 -9.55 -11.22 -8.43
CA ILE A 60 -9.15 -12.00 -7.26
C ILE A 60 -10.09 -13.17 -7.01
N PRO A 61 -9.64 -14.43 -7.21
CA PRO A 61 -10.43 -15.61 -6.86
C PRO A 61 -10.42 -15.91 -5.35
N ASN A 62 -9.41 -15.44 -4.60
CA ASN A 62 -9.24 -15.71 -3.16
C ASN A 62 -8.89 -14.45 -2.37
N LEU A 63 -9.87 -13.87 -1.68
CA LEU A 63 -9.71 -12.62 -0.90
C LEU A 63 -8.70 -12.78 0.25
N GLY A 64 -8.71 -13.90 0.97
CA GLY A 64 -7.83 -14.11 2.12
C GLY A 64 -6.34 -14.05 1.77
N LEU A 65 -5.99 -14.55 0.59
CA LEU A 65 -4.63 -14.56 0.07
C LEU A 65 -4.10 -13.16 -0.23
N VAL A 66 -4.94 -12.34 -0.86
CA VAL A 66 -4.61 -10.95 -1.17
C VAL A 66 -4.59 -10.08 0.08
N ILE A 67 -5.50 -10.29 1.03
CA ILE A 67 -5.48 -9.61 2.32
C ILE A 67 -4.16 -9.91 3.05
N SER A 68 -3.72 -11.17 3.04
CA SER A 68 -2.43 -11.56 3.62
C SER A 68 -1.24 -10.95 2.87
N LEU A 69 -1.27 -10.93 1.53
CA LEU A 69 -0.21 -10.33 0.70
C LEU A 69 -0.10 -8.82 0.95
N VAL A 70 -1.19 -8.09 0.77
CA VAL A 70 -1.23 -6.63 0.95
C VAL A 70 -0.92 -6.28 2.41
N GLY A 71 -1.42 -7.07 3.36
CA GLY A 71 -1.11 -6.93 4.78
C GLY A 71 0.39 -7.09 5.08
N ALA A 72 1.03 -8.14 4.56
CA ALA A 72 2.47 -8.34 4.74
C ALA A 72 3.28 -7.20 4.11
N VAL A 73 2.97 -6.85 2.86
CA VAL A 73 3.66 -5.78 2.11
C VAL A 73 3.50 -4.41 2.80
N ALA A 74 2.25 -4.02 3.11
CA ALA A 74 1.97 -2.72 3.70
C ALA A 74 2.43 -2.63 5.15
N SER A 75 2.25 -3.68 5.95
CA SER A 75 2.71 -3.73 7.34
C SER A 75 4.23 -3.57 7.41
N THR A 76 4.99 -4.30 6.59
CA THR A 76 6.44 -4.15 6.56
C THR A 76 6.87 -2.75 6.11
N ALA A 77 6.24 -2.22 5.06
CA ALA A 77 6.57 -0.89 4.54
C ALA A 77 6.30 0.24 5.55
N LEU A 78 5.13 0.25 6.20
CA LEU A 78 4.74 1.31 7.14
C LEU A 78 5.27 1.09 8.56
N SER A 79 5.30 -0.14 9.06
CA SER A 79 5.66 -0.43 10.45
C SER A 79 7.17 -0.56 10.65
N VAL A 80 7.86 -1.23 9.74
CA VAL A 80 9.28 -1.58 9.90
C VAL A 80 10.18 -0.63 9.14
N ILE A 81 9.83 -0.29 7.90
CA ILE A 81 10.72 0.47 7.00
C ILE A 81 10.57 1.99 7.17
N PHE A 82 9.35 2.50 7.40
CA PHE A 82 9.11 3.95 7.52
C PHE A 82 9.85 4.62 8.71
N PRO A 83 9.86 4.06 9.94
CA PRO A 83 10.51 4.73 11.07
C PRO A 83 12.03 4.91 10.91
N PRO A 84 12.83 3.89 10.50
CA PRO A 84 14.26 4.04 10.25
C PRO A 84 14.58 5.06 9.15
N ILE A 85 13.75 5.14 8.10
CA ILE A 85 13.91 6.14 7.04
C ILE A 85 13.72 7.55 7.59
N CYS A 86 12.64 7.77 8.35
CA CYS A 86 12.36 9.06 8.98
C CYS A 86 13.46 9.48 9.97
N GLU A 87 13.95 8.57 10.79
CA GLU A 87 15.06 8.83 11.72
C GLU A 87 16.34 9.18 10.94
N THR A 88 16.66 8.43 9.90
CA THR A 88 17.84 8.68 9.07
C THR A 88 17.80 10.06 8.41
N ILE A 89 16.65 10.49 7.89
CA ILE A 89 16.50 11.83 7.27
C ILE A 89 16.57 12.94 8.32
N THR A 90 16.03 12.74 9.52
CA THR A 90 15.93 13.78 10.55
C THR A 90 17.25 14.02 11.28
N PHE A 91 18.05 12.98 11.52
CA PHE A 91 19.29 13.07 12.31
C PHE A 91 20.58 13.15 11.47
N TRP A 92 20.47 13.18 10.14
CA TRP A 92 21.60 13.42 9.24
C TRP A 92 22.03 14.91 9.30
N PRO A 93 23.33 15.27 9.39
CA PRO A 93 24.55 14.46 9.50
C PRO A 93 25.20 14.42 10.90
N ASN A 94 24.77 15.25 11.86
CA ASN A 94 25.48 15.47 13.13
C ASN A 94 24.79 14.82 14.35
N GLY A 95 23.63 14.18 14.16
CA GLY A 95 22.78 13.65 15.24
C GLY A 95 22.78 12.13 15.43
N LEU A 96 23.62 11.37 14.70
CA LEU A 96 23.58 9.88 14.67
C LEU A 96 24.18 9.17 15.91
N GLY A 97 24.26 9.86 17.06
CA GLY A 97 24.81 9.33 18.31
C GLY A 97 26.34 9.12 18.28
N ARG A 98 26.94 8.84 19.47
CA ARG A 98 28.34 8.39 19.56
C ARG A 98 28.50 7.12 18.71
N PHE A 99 29.48 7.11 17.81
CA PHE A 99 29.86 5.96 16.97
C PHE A 99 28.94 5.56 15.81
N LYS A 100 27.93 6.37 15.40
CA LYS A 100 26.97 5.99 14.34
C LYS A 100 26.18 4.70 14.64
N TRP A 101 26.05 4.30 15.90
CA TRP A 101 25.37 3.06 16.31
C TRP A 101 23.90 3.02 15.84
N GLN A 102 23.22 4.16 15.87
CA GLN A 102 21.84 4.30 15.37
C GLN A 102 21.74 3.99 13.87
N LEU A 103 22.74 4.35 13.06
CA LEU A 103 22.76 4.05 11.63
C LEU A 103 22.86 2.54 11.38
N ILE A 104 23.69 1.84 12.15
CA ILE A 104 23.86 0.39 12.02
C ILE A 104 22.56 -0.34 12.38
N LEU A 105 21.90 0.08 13.47
CA LEU A 105 20.60 -0.48 13.86
C LEU A 105 19.53 -0.22 12.81
N ASN A 106 19.48 0.98 12.24
CA ASN A 106 18.52 1.32 11.18
C ASN A 106 18.72 0.48 9.92
N ILE A 107 19.98 0.23 9.53
CA ILE A 107 20.30 -0.69 8.43
C ILE A 107 19.84 -2.12 8.77
N PHE A 108 20.09 -2.58 10.00
CA PHE A 108 19.68 -3.92 10.43
C PHE A 108 18.16 -4.10 10.42
N ILE A 109 17.40 -3.10 10.89
CA ILE A 109 15.93 -3.10 10.88
C ILE A 109 15.41 -3.13 9.43
N VAL A 110 16.01 -2.36 8.52
CA VAL A 110 15.63 -2.39 7.09
C VAL A 110 15.90 -3.77 6.46
N LEU A 111 17.04 -4.39 6.77
CA LEU A 111 17.35 -5.75 6.30
C LEU A 111 16.36 -6.78 6.85
N PHE A 112 16.02 -6.69 8.14
CA PHE A 112 14.99 -7.53 8.75
C PHE A 112 13.62 -7.31 8.09
N GLY A 113 13.26 -6.05 7.81
CA GLY A 113 12.07 -5.71 7.04
C GLY A 113 12.04 -6.39 5.68
N LEU A 114 13.14 -6.33 4.93
CA LEU A 114 13.24 -7.01 3.62
C LEU A 114 13.08 -8.53 3.74
N TYR A 115 13.67 -9.14 4.78
CA TYR A 115 13.48 -10.57 5.05
C TYR A 115 12.01 -10.92 5.30
N VAL A 116 11.32 -10.16 6.15
CA VAL A 116 9.88 -10.34 6.43
C VAL A 116 9.04 -10.15 5.17
N PHE A 117 9.38 -9.16 4.34
CA PHE A 117 8.70 -8.92 3.06
C PHE A 117 8.81 -10.11 2.10
N VAL A 118 10.03 -10.66 1.94
CA VAL A 118 10.28 -11.82 1.06
C VAL A 118 9.57 -13.06 1.61
N ALA A 119 9.64 -13.31 2.91
CA ALA A 119 8.96 -14.43 3.55
C ALA A 119 7.43 -14.33 3.37
N GLY A 120 6.84 -13.17 3.65
CA GLY A 120 5.40 -12.93 3.49
C GLY A 120 4.92 -13.07 2.05
N THR A 121 5.68 -12.53 1.09
CA THR A 121 5.35 -12.63 -0.34
C THR A 121 5.46 -14.07 -0.84
N SER A 122 6.50 -14.81 -0.42
CA SER A 122 6.73 -16.20 -0.87
C SER A 122 5.65 -17.15 -0.37
N LEU A 123 5.20 -17.00 0.88
CA LEU A 123 4.12 -17.79 1.46
C LEU A 123 2.79 -17.53 0.74
N SER A 124 2.47 -16.26 0.51
CA SER A 124 1.25 -15.88 -0.20
C SER A 124 1.30 -16.34 -1.66
N LEU A 125 2.40 -16.16 -2.36
CA LEU A 125 2.52 -16.59 -3.76
C LEU A 125 2.43 -18.11 -3.93
N SER A 126 3.06 -18.87 -3.02
CA SER A 126 2.98 -20.34 -3.05
C SER A 126 1.55 -20.84 -2.84
N ASN A 127 0.79 -20.19 -1.94
CA ASN A 127 -0.62 -20.51 -1.72
C ASN A 127 -1.50 -20.15 -2.92
N ILE A 128 -1.23 -19.05 -3.63
CA ILE A 128 -1.93 -18.70 -4.89
C ILE A 128 -1.69 -19.78 -5.94
N ILE A 129 -0.42 -20.17 -6.14
CA ILE A 129 -0.04 -21.16 -7.15
C ILE A 129 -0.65 -22.53 -6.82
N ALA A 130 -0.60 -22.94 -5.55
CA ALA A 130 -1.23 -24.18 -5.09
C ALA A 130 -2.75 -24.15 -5.32
N CYS A 131 -3.41 -23.04 -4.96
CA CYS A 131 -4.86 -22.89 -5.16
C CYS A 131 -5.25 -22.91 -6.65
N ILE A 132 -4.46 -22.28 -7.53
CA ILE A 132 -4.69 -22.35 -8.98
C ILE A 132 -4.49 -23.79 -9.49
N ARG A 133 -3.49 -24.51 -8.96
CA ARG A 133 -3.18 -25.89 -9.35
C ARG A 133 -4.23 -26.90 -8.86
N GLU A 134 -4.77 -26.72 -7.67
CA GLU A 134 -5.83 -27.56 -7.10
C GLU A 134 -7.21 -27.19 -7.62
N GLY A 135 -7.46 -25.92 -7.94
CA GLY A 135 -8.66 -25.47 -8.68
C GLY A 135 -8.77 -26.10 -10.07
N ALA A 136 -7.65 -26.54 -10.67
CA ALA A 136 -7.65 -27.35 -11.89
C ALA A 136 -7.97 -28.85 -11.65
N ARG A 137 -8.03 -29.30 -10.39
CA ARG A 137 -8.30 -30.69 -9.99
C ARG A 137 -9.73 -30.91 -9.46
N CYS A 138 -10.56 -29.86 -9.33
CA CYS A 138 -12.00 -29.99 -9.04
C CYS A 138 -12.85 -30.34 -10.27
N ASN A 139 -12.27 -31.00 -11.28
CA ASN A 139 -12.95 -31.51 -12.47
C ASN A 139 -12.83 -33.04 -12.62
N ASP A 140 -12.44 -33.75 -11.55
CA ASP A 140 -12.50 -35.22 -11.48
C ASP A 140 -13.48 -35.68 -10.40
#